data_AF-A0A961TTM2-F1
#
_entry.id   AF-A0A961TTM2-F1
#
_cell.length_a   1.000
_cell.length_b   1.000
_cell.length_c   1.000
_cell.angle_alpha   90.00
_cell.angle_beta   90.00
_cell.angle_gamma   90.00
#
_symmetry.space_group_name_H-M   'P 1'
#
loop_
_entity.id
_entity.type
_entity.pdbx_description
1 polymer ?
#
loop_
_entity_poly.entity_id
_entity_poly.type
_entity_poly.pdbx_seq_one_letter_code
_entity_poly.pdbx_strand_id
1 'polypeptide(L)' 'WQGRTWTVEVIDDGFLMAGERYVSLSAIARKITGARWSGPRFFGLTDNVGQDGTPTKPSHLGKAA' A
#
# COMPACT_ATOMS: atom_id res chain seq x y z
N TRP A 1 6.66 -2.52 9.93
CA TRP A 1 7.06 -3.92 9.64
C TRP A 1 8.11 -4.36 10.65
N GLN A 2 7.96 -5.49 11.35
CA GLN A 2 8.93 -6.00 12.36
C GLN A 2 9.37 -4.93 13.40
N GLY A 3 8.46 -4.07 13.85
CA GLY A 3 8.77 -2.96 14.77
C GLY A 3 9.63 -1.82 14.19
N ARG A 4 10.02 -1.91 12.90
CA ARG A 4 10.80 -0.88 12.20
C ARG A 4 9.92 0.02 11.34
N THR A 5 10.16 1.32 11.46
CA THR A 5 9.60 2.36 10.58
C THR A 5 10.50 2.52 9.36
N TRP A 6 9.88 2.57 8.19
CA TRP A 6 10.55 2.78 6.91
C TRP A 6 10.04 4.07 6.29
N THR A 7 10.94 5.03 6.06
CA THR A 7 10.62 6.31 5.42
C THR A 7 10.85 6.20 3.92
N VAL A 8 9.87 6.65 3.15
CA VAL A 8 9.93 6.73 1.69
C VAL A 8 9.59 8.15 1.30
N GLU A 9 10.44 8.75 0.47
CA GLU A 9 10.24 10.07 -0.09
C GLU A 9 9.71 9.94 -1.52
N VAL A 10 8.75 10.77 -1.89
CA VAL A 10 8.24 10.84 -3.26
C VAL A 10 9.09 11.85 -4.02
N ILE A 11 9.64 11.43 -5.16
CA ILE A 11 10.44 12.25 -6.07
C ILE A 11 9.79 12.24 -7.46
N ASP A 12 10.19 13.16 -8.34
CA ASP A 12 9.59 13.29 -9.68
C ASP A 12 9.58 11.97 -10.47
N ASP A 13 10.66 11.20 -10.40
CA ASP A 13 10.84 9.95 -11.15
C ASP A 13 10.53 8.68 -10.34
N GLY A 14 9.85 8.79 -9.19
CA GLY A 14 9.44 7.65 -8.37
C GLY A 14 9.61 7.86 -6.87
N PHE A 15 10.41 7.00 -6.24
CA PHE A 15 10.52 6.94 -4.78
C PHE A 15 11.96 6.83 -4.32
N LEU A 16 12.32 7.52 -3.24
CA LEU A 16 13.62 7.42 -2.59
C LEU A 16 13.47 6.72 -1.24
N MET A 17 14.29 5.70 -0.98
CA MET A 17 14.34 5.01 0.31
C MET A 17 15.79 4.75 0.69
N ALA A 18 16.22 5.32 1.82
CA ALA A 18 17.59 5.21 2.33
C ALA A 18 18.69 5.59 1.30
N GLY A 19 18.42 6.58 0.45
CA GLY A 19 19.34 7.04 -0.60
C GLY A 19 19.30 6.23 -1.90
N GLU A 20 18.48 5.17 -1.98
CA GLU A 20 18.29 4.36 -3.19
C GLU A 20 16.96 4.72 -3.88
N ARG A 21 16.99 4.87 -5.22
CA ARG A 21 15.81 5.20 -6.02
C ARG A 21 15.05 3.95 -6.45
N TYR A 22 13.72 4.04 -6.45
CA TYR A 22 12.80 2.97 -6.77
C TYR A 22 11.68 3.45 -7.67
N VAL A 23 11.32 2.63 -8.67
CA VAL A 23 10.26 2.93 -9.64
C VAL A 23 8.84 2.72 -9.09
N SER A 24 8.69 2.06 -7.93
CA SER A 24 7.38 1.84 -7.30
C SER A 24 7.47 1.48 -5.82
N LEU A 25 6.39 1.77 -5.08
CA LEU A 25 6.22 1.32 -3.69
C LEU A 25 6.24 -0.21 -3.56
N SER A 26 5.74 -0.95 -4.55
CA SER A 26 5.78 -2.41 -4.54
C SER A 26 7.22 -2.94 -4.62
N ALA A 27 8.11 -2.23 -5.33
CA ALA A 27 9.54 -2.55 -5.35
C ALA A 27 10.18 -2.35 -3.97
N ILE A 28 9.85 -1.25 -3.28
CA ILE A 28 10.32 -0.99 -1.91
C ILE A 28 9.75 -2.03 -0.94
N ALA A 29 8.45 -2.33 -1.00
CA ALA A 29 7.80 -3.32 -0.14
C ALA A 29 8.45 -4.71 -0.31
N ARG A 30 8.78 -5.11 -1.55
CA ARG A 30 9.50 -6.36 -1.82
C ARG A 30 10.93 -6.32 -1.29
N LYS A 31 11.64 -5.19 -1.39
CA LYS A 31 12.98 -5.03 -0.80
C LYS A 31 12.96 -5.20 0.72
N ILE A 32 11.94 -4.66 1.40
CA ILE A 32 11.80 -4.71 2.87
C ILE A 32 11.36 -6.11 3.35
N THR A 33 10.41 -6.73 2.65
CA THR A 33 9.74 -7.95 3.13
C THR A 33 10.28 -9.25 2.50
N GLY A 34 11.00 -9.16 1.37
CA GLY A 34 11.38 -10.33 0.56
C GLY A 34 10.22 -10.97 -0.21
N ALA A 35 8.98 -10.54 0.01
CA ALA A 35 7.78 -11.11 -0.59
C ALA A 35 7.06 -10.10 -1.51
N ARG A 36 6.19 -10.60 -2.37
CA ARG A 36 5.34 -9.73 -3.20
C ARG A 36 4.20 -9.16 -2.35
N TRP A 37 4.23 -7.86 -2.13
CA TRP A 37 3.17 -7.09 -1.48
C TRP A 37 2.68 -5.97 -2.39
N SER A 38 1.41 -5.60 -2.27
CA SER A 38 0.93 -4.33 -2.82
C SER A 38 1.60 -3.19 -2.06
N GLY A 39 2.38 -2.36 -2.77
CA GLY A 39 3.08 -1.21 -2.21
C GLY A 39 2.15 -0.30 -1.39
N PRO A 40 1.07 0.25 -1.99
CA PRO A 40 0.14 1.11 -1.26
C PRO A 40 -0.41 0.46 0.02
N ARG A 41 -0.76 -0.83 -0.02
CA ARG A 41 -1.24 -1.56 1.16
C ARG A 41 -0.16 -1.71 2.24
N PHE A 42 1.08 -1.97 1.84
CA PHE A 42 2.20 -2.10 2.77
C PHE A 42 2.50 -0.76 3.48
N PHE A 43 2.35 0.35 2.77
CA PHE A 43 2.56 1.70 3.30
C PHE A 43 1.29 2.34 3.89
N GLY A 44 0.17 1.62 3.95
CA GLY A 44 -1.09 2.15 4.49
C GLY A 44 -1.74 3.26 3.67
N LEU A 45 -1.39 3.37 2.38
CA LEU A 45 -1.89 4.38 1.45
C LEU A 45 -3.16 3.95 0.70
N THR A 46 -3.87 2.95 1.21
CA THR A 46 -5.17 2.58 0.64
C THR A 46 -6.24 3.48 1.23
N ASP A 47 -6.75 4.39 0.41
CA ASP A 47 -7.90 5.22 0.73
C ASP A 47 -9.10 4.34 1.12
N ASN A 48 -9.44 4.36 2.40
CA ASN A 48 -10.82 4.67 2.75
C ASN A 48 -10.80 6.08 3.35
N VAL A 49 -10.46 7.07 2.52
CA VAL A 49 -11.06 8.40 2.72
C VAL A 49 -12.57 8.12 2.75
N GLY A 50 -13.26 8.47 3.84
CA GLY A 50 -14.72 8.39 3.86
C GLY A 50 -15.26 9.01 2.57
N GLN A 51 -16.11 8.34 1.78
CA GLN A 51 -17.46 8.00 2.20
C GLN A 51 -17.87 8.92 3.36
N ASP A 52 -18.14 10.18 3.01
CA ASP A 52 -19.08 10.99 3.78
C ASP A 52 -20.28 10.10 4.16
N GLY A 53 -20.28 9.63 5.41
CA GLY A 53 -21.41 9.08 6.15
C GLY A 53 -22.29 7.98 5.52
N THR A 54 -21.95 7.34 4.41
CA THR A 54 -22.87 6.36 3.79
C THR A 54 -22.35 4.93 3.95
N PRO A 55 -23.11 4.01 4.58
CA PRO A 55 -22.79 2.60 4.57
C PRO A 55 -22.93 2.10 3.12
N THR A 56 -21.81 1.97 2.40
CA THR A 56 -21.82 1.32 1.10
C THR A 56 -22.17 -0.15 1.35
N LYS A 57 -23.32 -0.55 0.80
CA LYS A 57 -24.02 -1.82 1.01
C LYS A 57 -23.06 -3.03 0.98
N PRO A 58 -23.34 -4.09 1.77
CA PRO A 58 -22.62 -5.35 1.62
C PRO A 58 -22.83 -5.87 0.21
N SER A 59 -21.73 -6.02 -0.54
CA SER A 59 -21.72 -6.69 -1.82
C SER A 59 -22.20 -8.14 -1.63
N HIS A 60 -23.47 -8.37 -1.93
CA HIS A 60 -24.04 -9.70 -2.04
C HIS A 60 -23.53 -10.32 -3.34
N LEU A 61 -22.61 -11.27 -3.21
CA LEU A 61 -22.39 -12.34 -4.18
C LEU A 61 -21.90 -13.52 -3.34
N GLY A 62 -22.70 -14.50 -2.97
CA GLY A 62 -23.88 -15.09 -3.59
C GLY A 62 -23.68 -16.58 -3.33
N LYS A 63 -24.26 -17.10 -2.24
CA LYS A 63 -24.41 -18.55 -2.04
C LYS A 63 -25.60 -19.01 -2.88
N ALA A 64 -25.38 -19.98 -3.74
CA ALA A 64 -26.36 -20.97 -4.21
C ALA A 64 -25.53 -22.23 -4.47
N ALA A 65 -25.60 -23.22 -3.59
CA ALA A 65 -26.52 -24.36 -3.64
C ALA A 65 -25.95 -25.45 -4.58
#